data_AF-A0AAN6WWS7-F1
#
_entry.id   AF-A0AAN6WWS7-F1
#
_cell.length_a   1.000
_cell.length_b   1.000
_cell.length_c   1.000
_cell.angle_alpha   90.00
_cell.angle_beta   90.00
_cell.angle_gamma   90.00
#
_symmetry.space_group_name_H-M   'P 1'
#
loop_
_entity.id
_entity.type
_entity.pdbx_description
1 polymer ?
#
loop_
_entity_poly.entity_id
_entity_poly.type
_entity_poly.pdbx_seq_one_letter_code
_entity_poly.pdbx_strand_id
1 'polypeptide(L)'
;MSSSTNNPEEIPQAQKTRTIAHMNKDHALDLLHILQHYLLPSSSGPLTPQSSDSPPEIEMTDITHTHLKVTYPPNGTTYTIPFSPPLAAWSDRRSRLVEMTISARQALGIPSSDESHNPNTKIAIHKWLPPRLAPDLPVFLVCLGIYATYLSSFFYPMFDKGGLIDTYLSHSAIPSLLRSLNNIPLLHNLINLDGNGINISTIQSLTKVLFYLIAVPHVFEMLFFATAVLPKYSVTNPSVWWAWVVSVLLEGAPAQWRFKTLVAAEKTKHAKAN
;
A
#
# COMPACT_ATOMS: atom_id res chain seq x y z
N MET A 1 -8.07 -13.09 -60.66
CA MET A 1 -7.78 -13.28 -59.23
C MET A 1 -7.62 -11.91 -58.61
N SER A 2 -8.56 -11.57 -57.73
CA SER A 2 -8.87 -10.20 -57.30
C SER A 2 -7.74 -9.55 -56.50
N SER A 3 -7.32 -8.36 -56.94
CA SER A 3 -6.51 -7.43 -56.16
C SER A 3 -7.24 -7.05 -54.88
N SER A 4 -6.72 -7.48 -53.74
CA SER A 4 -7.17 -7.04 -52.42
C SER A 4 -6.64 -5.62 -52.19
N THR A 5 -7.47 -4.62 -52.42
CA THR A 5 -7.18 -3.22 -52.11
C THR A 5 -7.18 -3.05 -50.59
N ASN A 6 -5.99 -2.93 -50.00
CA ASN A 6 -5.79 -2.46 -48.63
C ASN A 6 -6.30 -1.02 -48.51
N ASN A 7 -7.59 -0.85 -48.22
CA ASN A 7 -8.12 0.42 -47.76
C ASN A 7 -7.79 0.55 -46.27
N PRO A 8 -7.16 1.65 -45.79
CA PRO A 8 -6.99 1.87 -44.36
C PRO A 8 -8.36 1.81 -43.70
N GLU A 9 -8.47 1.08 -42.59
CA GLU A 9 -9.70 0.99 -41.80
C GLU A 9 -10.27 2.41 -41.59
N GLU A 10 -11.47 2.67 -42.10
CA GLU A 10 -12.08 3.98 -41.95
C GLU A 10 -12.49 4.19 -40.49
N ILE A 11 -12.09 5.31 -39.89
CA ILE A 11 -12.38 5.61 -38.49
C ILE A 11 -13.89 5.83 -38.31
N PRO A 12 -14.60 5.02 -37.51
CA PRO A 12 -16.02 5.24 -37.25
C PRO A 12 -16.23 6.57 -36.51
N GLN A 13 -16.85 7.55 -37.17
CA GLN A 13 -16.97 8.92 -36.64
C GLN A 13 -17.64 8.98 -35.27
N ALA A 14 -18.69 8.18 -35.04
CA ALA A 14 -19.35 8.11 -33.74
C ALA A 14 -18.41 7.66 -32.61
N GLN A 15 -17.49 6.73 -32.89
CA GLN A 15 -16.51 6.27 -31.90
C GLN A 15 -15.40 7.31 -31.68
N LYS A 16 -15.00 8.01 -32.75
CA LYS A 16 -14.06 9.13 -32.68
C LYS A 16 -14.58 10.25 -31.79
N THR A 17 -15.80 10.73 -32.06
CA THR A 17 -16.45 11.78 -31.24
C THR A 17 -16.56 11.37 -29.78
N ARG A 18 -16.95 10.13 -29.49
CA ARG A 18 -17.01 9.61 -28.10
C ARG A 18 -15.63 9.58 -27.43
N THR A 19 -14.60 9.17 -28.17
CA THR A 19 -13.22 9.13 -27.64
C THR A 19 -12.75 10.53 -27.29
N ILE A 20 -12.93 11.50 -28.19
CA ILE A 20 -12.58 12.90 -27.96
C ILE A 20 -13.32 13.46 -26.74
N ALA A 21 -14.65 13.30 -26.70
CA ALA A 21 -15.47 13.80 -25.60
C ALA A 21 -15.06 13.20 -24.23
N HIS A 22 -14.75 11.90 -24.19
CA HIS A 22 -14.29 11.24 -22.97
C HIS A 22 -12.91 11.76 -22.53
N MET A 23 -11.97 11.91 -23.47
CA MET A 23 -10.63 12.43 -23.17
C MET A 23 -10.70 13.86 -22.62
N ASN A 24 -11.49 14.73 -23.25
CA ASN A 24 -11.65 16.12 -22.79
C ASN A 24 -12.36 16.22 -21.44
N LYS A 25 -13.32 15.33 -21.16
CA LYS A 25 -14.09 15.35 -19.92
C LYS A 25 -13.32 14.79 -18.72
N ASP A 26 -12.73 13.61 -18.88
CA ASP A 26 -12.23 12.83 -17.75
C ASP A 26 -10.69 12.79 -17.69
N HIS A 27 -10.01 13.15 -18.79
CA HIS A 27 -8.56 12.96 -18.97
C HIS A 27 -7.82 14.22 -19.46
N ALA A 28 -8.38 15.43 -19.23
CA ALA A 28 -7.73 16.69 -19.62
C ALA A 28 -6.31 16.84 -19.03
N LEU A 29 -6.12 16.43 -17.77
CA LEU A 29 -4.81 16.43 -17.13
C LEU A 29 -3.83 15.44 -17.78
N ASP A 30 -4.31 14.28 -18.25
CA ASP A 30 -3.48 13.32 -18.97
C ASP A 30 -3.01 13.88 -20.32
N LEU A 31 -3.90 14.58 -21.03
CA LEU A 31 -3.57 15.29 -22.28
C LEU A 31 -2.46 16.32 -22.06
N LEU A 32 -2.51 17.06 -20.94
CA LEU A 32 -1.47 18.02 -20.60
C LEU A 32 -0.11 17.34 -20.40
N HIS A 33 -0.06 16.24 -19.65
CA HIS A 33 1.19 15.50 -19.45
C HIS A 33 1.74 14.93 -20.75
N ILE A 34 0.88 14.39 -21.62
CA ILE A 34 1.28 13.90 -22.95
C ILE A 34 1.90 15.05 -23.75
N LEU A 35 1.26 16.22 -23.77
CA LEU A 35 1.78 17.40 -24.48
C LEU A 35 3.12 17.86 -23.89
N GLN A 36 3.22 17.95 -22.57
CA GLN A 36 4.46 18.32 -21.87
C GLN A 36 5.59 17.37 -22.24
N HIS A 37 5.36 16.05 -22.16
CA HIS A 37 6.34 15.04 -22.52
C HIS A 37 6.77 15.14 -23.99
N TYR A 38 5.82 15.38 -24.90
CA TYR A 38 6.12 15.58 -26.33
C TYR A 38 6.98 16.82 -26.59
N LEU A 39 6.82 17.88 -25.78
CA LEU A 39 7.58 19.12 -25.91
C LEU A 39 8.94 19.10 -25.18
N LEU A 40 9.17 18.17 -24.24
CA LEU A 40 10.44 18.02 -23.51
C LEU A 40 11.70 17.99 -24.41
N PRO A 41 11.72 17.33 -25.60
CA PRO A 41 12.87 17.39 -26.50
C PRO A 41 13.17 18.79 -27.06
N SER A 42 12.22 19.72 -26.95
CA SER A 42 12.24 21.05 -27.60
C SER A 42 12.22 22.23 -26.61
N SER A 43 12.02 22.01 -25.31
CA SER A 43 11.91 23.10 -24.33
C SER A 43 12.61 22.78 -23.00
N SER A 44 13.75 23.43 -22.78
CA SER A 44 14.35 23.61 -21.45
C SER A 44 13.54 24.65 -20.65
N GLY A 45 12.35 24.25 -20.21
CA GLY A 45 11.48 25.07 -19.36
C GLY A 45 10.25 24.29 -18.93
N PRO A 46 9.96 24.14 -17.62
CA PRO A 46 8.77 23.45 -17.17
C PRO A 46 7.54 24.28 -17.55
N LEU A 47 6.62 23.69 -18.32
CA LEU A 47 5.22 24.12 -18.33
C LEU A 47 4.70 23.85 -16.91
N THR A 48 4.81 24.85 -16.03
CA THR A 48 4.39 24.74 -14.64
C THR A 48 2.92 24.33 -14.56
N PRO A 49 2.58 23.28 -13.81
CA PRO A 49 1.19 22.99 -13.50
C PRO A 49 0.56 24.22 -12.84
N GLN A 50 -0.48 24.76 -13.47
CA GLN A 50 -1.34 25.75 -12.83
C GLN A 50 -1.94 25.09 -11.58
N SER A 51 -1.92 25.83 -10.47
CA SER A 51 -2.39 25.43 -9.14
C SER A 51 -3.67 24.58 -9.15
N SER A 52 -3.72 23.62 -8.24
CA SER A 52 -4.65 22.49 -8.10
C SER A 52 -6.16 22.78 -8.00
N ASP A 53 -6.63 24.00 -8.23
CA ASP A 53 -8.05 24.38 -8.04
C ASP A 53 -8.86 24.49 -9.34
N SER A 54 -8.21 24.45 -10.52
CA SER A 54 -8.90 24.47 -11.81
C SER A 54 -8.36 23.41 -12.77
N PRO A 55 -9.22 22.69 -13.51
CA PRO A 55 -8.77 21.75 -14.53
C PRO A 55 -7.96 22.48 -15.60
N PRO A 56 -6.90 21.86 -16.14
CA PRO A 56 -6.07 22.49 -17.16
C PRO A 56 -6.90 22.78 -18.41
N GLU A 57 -6.76 24.00 -18.93
CA GLU A 57 -7.40 24.43 -20.16
C GLU A 57 -6.65 23.78 -21.34
N ILE A 58 -7.11 22.60 -21.77
CA ILE A 58 -6.55 21.83 -22.88
C ILE A 58 -7.65 20.99 -23.54
N GLU A 59 -7.62 20.90 -24.87
CA GLU A 59 -8.66 20.20 -25.63
C GLU A 59 -8.07 19.33 -26.73
N MET A 60 -8.39 18.04 -26.72
CA MET A 60 -8.17 17.16 -27.84
C MET A 60 -9.20 17.48 -28.93
N THR A 61 -8.73 17.84 -30.13
CA THR A 61 -9.58 18.23 -31.26
C THR A 61 -9.68 17.16 -32.32
N ASP A 62 -8.67 16.30 -32.44
CA ASP A 62 -8.64 15.26 -33.47
C ASP A 62 -7.79 14.04 -33.06
N ILE A 63 -8.07 12.90 -33.68
CA ILE A 63 -7.29 11.67 -33.56
C ILE A 63 -7.41 10.84 -34.83
N THR A 64 -6.27 10.32 -35.28
CA THR A 64 -6.12 9.50 -36.48
C THR A 64 -5.35 8.22 -36.16
N HIS A 65 -4.99 7.42 -37.16
CA HIS A 65 -4.12 6.25 -36.97
C HIS A 65 -2.67 6.62 -36.64
N THR A 66 -2.22 7.84 -36.96
CA THR A 66 -0.80 8.21 -36.87
C THR A 66 -0.52 9.31 -35.85
N HIS A 67 -1.53 10.06 -35.42
CA HIS A 67 -1.34 11.18 -34.52
C HIS A 67 -2.64 11.58 -33.80
N LEU A 68 -2.48 12.29 -32.69
CA LEU A 68 -3.55 13.05 -32.05
C LEU A 68 -3.28 14.56 -32.17
N LYS A 69 -4.33 15.37 -32.17
CA LYS A 69 -4.23 16.84 -32.14
C LYS A 69 -4.80 17.39 -30.84
N VAL A 70 -4.03 18.28 -30.23
CA VAL A 70 -4.40 18.94 -28.98
C VAL A 70 -4.22 20.43 -29.14
N THR A 71 -5.27 21.19 -28.82
CA THR A 71 -5.21 22.64 -28.69
C THR A 71 -4.89 23.00 -27.25
N TYR A 72 -3.93 23.90 -27.06
CA TYR A 72 -3.59 24.46 -25.75
C TYR A 72 -4.01 25.95 -25.71
N PRO A 73 -5.23 26.27 -25.25
CA PRO A 73 -5.78 27.62 -25.24
C PRO A 73 -4.87 28.71 -24.67
N PRO A 74 -4.04 28.50 -23.61
CA PRO A 74 -3.15 29.54 -23.10
C PRO A 74 -2.20 30.15 -24.14
N ASN A 75 -1.86 29.42 -25.20
CA ASN A 75 -1.11 29.96 -26.35
C ASN A 75 -1.85 29.82 -27.69
N GLY A 76 -3.11 29.35 -27.67
CA GLY A 76 -3.95 29.14 -28.85
C GLY A 76 -3.37 28.15 -29.88
N THR A 77 -2.33 27.39 -29.55
CA THR A 77 -1.60 26.57 -30.52
C THR A 77 -2.13 25.14 -30.56
N THR A 78 -2.31 24.61 -31.77
CA THR A 78 -2.66 23.20 -31.99
C THR A 78 -1.41 22.37 -32.24
N TYR A 79 -1.12 21.45 -31.34
CA TYR A 79 -0.02 20.51 -31.43
C TYR A 79 -0.46 19.21 -32.07
N THR A 80 0.39 18.66 -32.95
CA THR A 80 0.21 17.33 -33.54
C THR A 80 1.19 16.37 -32.91
N ILE A 81 0.69 15.40 -32.16
CA ILE A 81 1.48 14.45 -31.38
C ILE A 81 1.44 13.10 -32.08
N PRO A 82 2.56 12.61 -32.66
CA PRO A 82 2.60 11.38 -33.42
C PRO A 82 2.49 10.14 -32.51
N PHE A 83 1.86 9.09 -33.03
CA PHE A 83 1.88 7.75 -32.45
C PHE A 83 3.09 6.99 -32.96
N SER A 84 3.87 6.41 -32.04
CA SER A 84 5.02 5.56 -32.37
C SER A 84 4.94 4.26 -31.56
N PRO A 85 4.65 3.10 -32.20
CA PRO A 85 4.30 2.92 -33.61
C PRO A 85 2.90 3.47 -33.98
N PRO A 86 2.54 3.66 -35.25
CA PRO A 86 1.15 3.98 -35.64
C PRO A 86 0.14 2.92 -35.17
N LEU A 87 -1.15 3.29 -35.09
CA LEU A 87 -2.23 2.34 -34.83
C LEU A 87 -2.40 1.40 -36.02
N ALA A 88 -2.48 0.09 -35.74
CA ALA A 88 -2.77 -0.91 -36.77
C ALA A 88 -4.27 -0.96 -37.08
N ALA A 89 -5.11 -0.84 -36.05
CA ALA A 89 -6.56 -0.75 -36.15
C ALA A 89 -7.12 0.34 -35.24
N TRP A 90 -8.31 0.84 -35.55
CA TRP A 90 -8.98 1.86 -34.73
C TRP A 90 -9.32 1.35 -33.32
N SER A 91 -9.49 0.04 -33.15
CA SER A 91 -9.66 -0.61 -31.84
C SER A 91 -8.50 -0.34 -30.89
N ASP A 92 -7.30 -0.12 -31.41
CA ASP A 92 -6.06 -0.01 -30.62
C ASP A 92 -5.89 1.36 -29.96
N ARG A 93 -6.71 2.35 -30.35
CA ARG A 93 -6.60 3.74 -29.87
C ARG A 93 -6.59 3.86 -28.35
N ARG A 94 -7.36 3.04 -27.65
CA ARG A 94 -7.47 3.09 -26.18
C ARG A 94 -6.14 2.66 -25.56
N SER A 95 -5.63 1.51 -25.97
CA SER A 95 -4.34 1.00 -25.51
C SER A 95 -3.22 2.00 -25.80
N ARG A 96 -3.26 2.64 -26.97
CA ARG A 96 -2.28 3.67 -27.32
C ARG A 96 -2.32 4.91 -26.44
N LEU A 97 -3.50 5.47 -26.20
CA LEU A 97 -3.64 6.66 -25.35
C LEU A 97 -3.20 6.37 -23.90
N VAL A 98 -3.48 5.15 -23.40
CA VAL A 98 -3.00 4.68 -22.09
C VAL A 98 -1.47 4.61 -22.06
N GLU A 99 -0.86 3.94 -23.03
CA GLU A 99 0.60 3.81 -23.13
C GLU A 99 1.30 5.18 -23.19
N MET A 100 0.78 6.10 -24.00
CA MET A 100 1.30 7.47 -24.09
C MET A 100 1.20 8.22 -22.76
N THR A 101 0.08 8.05 -22.04
CA THR A 101 -0.12 8.65 -20.72
C THR A 101 0.88 8.12 -19.70
N ILE A 102 1.11 6.81 -19.69
CA ILE A 102 2.09 6.15 -18.81
C ILE A 102 3.50 6.67 -19.10
N SER A 103 3.91 6.62 -20.37
CA SER A 103 5.23 7.08 -20.82
C SER A 103 5.47 8.55 -20.45
N ALA A 104 4.48 9.40 -20.69
CA ALA A 104 4.57 10.82 -20.38
C ALA A 104 4.75 11.09 -18.89
N ARG A 105 3.93 10.43 -18.05
CA ARG A 105 4.04 10.57 -16.60
C ARG A 105 5.36 10.04 -16.04
N GLN A 106 5.81 8.88 -16.52
CA GLN A 106 7.11 8.31 -16.13
C GLN A 106 8.25 9.26 -16.45
N ALA A 107 8.27 9.84 -17.65
CA ALA A 107 9.28 10.81 -18.05
C ALA A 107 9.25 12.11 -17.24
N LEU A 108 8.06 12.50 -16.74
CA LEU A 108 7.87 13.68 -15.90
C LEU A 108 8.08 13.40 -14.40
N GLY A 109 8.35 12.16 -13.99
CA GLY A 109 8.43 11.76 -12.58
C GLY A 109 7.09 11.85 -11.84
N ILE A 110 5.97 11.86 -12.57
CA ILE A 110 4.62 11.91 -12.02
C ILE A 110 4.15 10.47 -11.78
N PRO A 111 3.66 10.12 -10.59
CA PRO A 111 3.08 8.81 -10.34
C PRO A 111 1.95 8.55 -11.34
N SER A 112 2.04 7.43 -12.06
CA SER A 112 1.15 7.13 -13.19
C SER A 112 -0.33 7.12 -12.74
N SER A 113 -1.29 7.42 -13.62
CA SER A 113 -2.68 7.02 -13.36
C SER A 113 -2.81 5.51 -13.23
N ASP A 114 -1.81 4.71 -13.59
CA ASP A 114 -1.74 3.28 -13.27
C ASP A 114 -1.22 2.99 -11.87
N GLU A 115 -0.68 3.98 -11.18
CA GLU A 115 -0.68 3.98 -9.72
C GLU A 115 -2.08 4.24 -9.22
N SER A 116 -2.97 4.95 -9.94
CA SER A 116 -4.42 5.00 -9.65
C SER A 116 -5.24 3.80 -10.23
N HIS A 117 -4.70 3.09 -11.22
CA HIS A 117 -5.26 1.89 -11.89
C HIS A 117 -4.65 0.59 -11.35
N ASN A 118 -3.69 0.69 -10.43
CA ASN A 118 -3.45 -0.35 -9.48
C ASN A 118 -4.80 -0.57 -8.78
N PRO A 119 -5.43 -1.74 -8.91
CA PRO A 119 -6.74 -1.99 -8.32
C PRO A 119 -6.70 -1.88 -6.78
N ASN A 120 -5.54 -1.62 -6.18
CA ASN A 120 -5.40 -1.25 -4.77
C ASN A 120 -5.61 0.24 -4.46
N THR A 121 -5.47 1.17 -5.40
CA THR A 121 -5.26 2.60 -5.06
C THR A 121 -6.53 3.43 -5.04
N LYS A 122 -7.61 2.97 -5.67
CA LYS A 122 -8.97 3.50 -5.44
C LYS A 122 -9.65 2.85 -4.23
N ILE A 123 -9.03 1.84 -3.61
CA ILE A 123 -9.61 1.13 -2.48
C ILE A 123 -9.24 1.87 -1.20
N ALA A 124 -10.18 2.69 -0.74
CA ALA A 124 -10.09 3.33 0.56
C ALA A 124 -10.61 2.37 1.64
N ILE A 125 -9.75 2.01 2.60
CA ILE A 125 -10.15 1.19 3.74
C ILE A 125 -10.58 2.09 4.89
N HIS A 126 -11.89 2.20 5.11
CA HIS A 126 -12.48 3.04 6.15
C HIS A 126 -12.83 2.31 7.45
N LYS A 127 -12.56 1.01 7.54
CA LYS A 127 -12.91 0.21 8.71
C LYS A 127 -11.74 -0.62 9.22
N TRP A 128 -11.74 -0.81 10.52
CA TRP A 128 -10.84 -1.71 11.21
C TRP A 128 -11.55 -3.04 11.53
N LEU A 129 -10.80 -4.14 11.54
CA LEU A 129 -11.31 -5.47 11.90
C LEU A 129 -10.63 -5.94 13.19
N PRO A 130 -11.41 -6.27 14.25
CA PRO A 130 -10.84 -6.79 15.48
C PRO A 130 -10.16 -8.16 15.27
N PRO A 131 -9.28 -8.56 16.21
CA PRO A 131 -8.69 -9.89 16.21
C PRO A 131 -9.74 -10.99 16.15
N ARG A 132 -9.47 -12.04 15.37
CA ARG A 132 -10.35 -13.21 15.32
C ARG A 132 -10.16 -13.97 16.64
N LEU A 133 -11.20 -13.99 17.47
CA LEU A 133 -11.16 -14.52 18.84
C LEU A 133 -10.58 -15.94 18.99
N ALA A 134 -10.66 -16.79 17.96
CA ALA A 134 -10.17 -18.17 18.05
C ALA A 134 -8.72 -18.35 17.56
N PRO A 135 -8.34 -17.97 16.32
CA PRO A 135 -6.97 -18.21 15.84
C PRO A 135 -5.95 -17.16 16.29
N ASP A 136 -6.35 -15.91 16.53
CA ASP A 136 -5.40 -14.81 16.78
C ASP A 136 -5.14 -14.59 18.28
N LEU A 137 -6.05 -15.08 19.14
CA LEU A 137 -6.03 -14.84 20.59
C LEU A 137 -4.79 -15.40 21.29
N PRO A 138 -4.27 -16.61 20.99
CA PRO A 138 -3.08 -17.11 21.67
C PRO A 138 -1.85 -16.24 21.42
N VAL A 139 -1.63 -15.81 20.17
CA VAL A 139 -0.51 -14.94 19.79
C VAL A 139 -0.65 -13.58 20.47
N PHE A 140 -1.85 -13.02 20.42
CA PHE A 140 -2.16 -11.75 21.08
C PHE A 140 -1.90 -11.79 22.59
N LEU A 141 -2.38 -12.83 23.29
CA LEU A 141 -2.20 -12.97 24.74
C LEU A 141 -0.73 -13.21 25.11
N VAL A 142 0.02 -13.96 24.31
CA VAL A 142 1.47 -14.15 24.54
C VAL A 142 2.21 -12.83 24.39
N CYS A 143 1.97 -12.09 23.31
CA CYS A 143 2.64 -10.79 23.09
C CYS A 143 2.25 -9.79 24.17
N LEU A 144 0.96 -9.66 24.48
CA LEU A 144 0.45 -8.78 25.53
C LEU A 144 1.04 -9.15 26.89
N GLY A 145 1.10 -10.45 27.21
CA GLY A 145 1.71 -10.95 28.44
C GLY A 145 3.19 -10.57 28.55
N ILE A 146 3.96 -10.75 27.48
CA ILE A 146 5.38 -10.37 27.45
C ILE A 146 5.56 -8.86 27.61
N TYR A 147 4.76 -8.05 26.92
CA TYR A 147 4.76 -6.60 27.09
C TYR A 147 4.43 -6.19 28.53
N ALA A 148 3.37 -6.75 29.11
CA ALA A 148 2.94 -6.44 30.48
C ALA A 148 4.00 -6.83 31.51
N THR A 149 4.62 -8.01 31.36
CA THR A 149 5.65 -8.51 32.28
C THR A 149 6.95 -7.70 32.20
N TYR A 150 7.33 -7.26 30.99
CA TYR A 150 8.46 -6.36 30.82
C TYR A 150 8.16 -4.96 31.40
N LEU A 151 6.97 -4.42 31.14
CA LEU A 151 6.56 -3.11 31.66
C LEU A 151 6.50 -3.11 33.19
N SER A 152 5.97 -4.18 33.81
CA SER A 152 5.97 -4.33 35.26
C SER A 152 7.39 -4.35 35.83
N SER A 153 8.38 -4.90 35.11
CA SER A 153 9.79 -4.91 35.53
C SER A 153 10.41 -3.51 35.63
N PHE A 154 9.85 -2.51 34.92
CA PHE A 154 10.28 -1.11 34.99
C PHE A 154 9.63 -0.37 36.17
N PHE A 155 8.40 -0.76 36.54
CA PHE A 155 7.67 -0.24 37.70
C PHE A 155 7.90 -1.05 38.99
N TYR A 156 8.65 -2.15 38.93
CA TYR A 156 9.00 -2.99 40.08
C TYR A 156 9.60 -2.23 41.28
N PRO A 157 10.51 -1.25 41.10
CA PRO A 157 11.02 -0.47 42.23
C PRO A 157 9.97 0.47 42.87
N MET A 158 8.81 0.68 42.23
CA MET A 158 7.68 1.45 42.79
C MET A 158 6.80 0.59 43.72
N PHE A 159 6.88 -0.74 43.67
CA PHE A 159 5.94 -1.65 44.35
C PHE A 159 6.56 -2.75 45.22
N ASP A 160 7.88 -2.83 45.37
CA ASP A 160 8.49 -3.99 46.03
C ASP A 160 9.21 -3.68 47.36
N LYS A 161 8.50 -4.02 48.45
CA LYS A 161 8.88 -5.20 49.25
C LYS A 161 7.60 -5.97 49.63
N GLY A 162 7.39 -7.15 49.04
CA GLY A 162 6.39 -8.15 49.47
C GLY A 162 5.08 -8.21 48.67
N GLY A 163 5.10 -7.82 47.39
CA GLY A 163 3.89 -7.70 46.55
C GLY A 163 3.42 -8.98 45.83
N LEU A 164 2.17 -8.92 45.35
CA LEU A 164 1.42 -10.00 44.67
C LEU A 164 2.13 -10.75 43.53
N ILE A 165 3.13 -10.15 42.89
CA ILE A 165 3.83 -10.73 41.72
C ILE A 165 4.76 -11.87 42.15
N ASP A 166 5.40 -11.75 43.31
CA ASP A 166 6.26 -12.82 43.87
C ASP A 166 5.42 -14.07 44.23
N THR A 167 4.20 -13.83 44.72
CA THR A 167 3.20 -14.88 44.99
C THR A 167 2.58 -15.47 43.71
N TYR A 168 2.45 -14.69 42.63
CA TYR A 168 1.83 -15.14 41.37
C TYR A 168 2.80 -15.91 40.46
N LEU A 169 4.07 -15.49 40.39
CA LEU A 169 5.11 -16.18 39.61
C LEU A 169 5.50 -17.53 40.23
N SER A 170 5.37 -17.68 41.55
CA SER A 170 5.57 -18.95 42.26
C SER A 170 4.43 -19.97 42.08
N HIS A 171 3.22 -19.53 41.68
CA HIS A 171 2.03 -20.40 41.59
C HIS A 171 1.45 -20.58 40.16
N SER A 172 2.00 -19.92 39.14
CA SER A 172 1.47 -19.98 37.76
C SER A 172 2.10 -21.10 36.92
N ALA A 173 1.45 -21.49 35.81
CA ALA A 173 1.89 -22.56 34.88
C ALA A 173 3.12 -22.19 34.02
N ILE A 174 3.72 -21.04 34.26
CA ILE A 174 4.94 -20.55 33.57
C ILE A 174 6.10 -21.58 33.64
N PRO A 175 6.32 -22.35 34.73
CA PRO A 175 7.38 -23.36 34.80
C PRO A 175 7.25 -24.50 33.78
N SER A 176 6.03 -24.85 33.34
CA SER A 176 5.84 -25.95 32.37
C SER A 176 6.11 -25.52 30.93
N LEU A 177 5.76 -24.28 30.57
CA LEU A 177 6.09 -23.67 29.28
C LEU A 177 7.61 -23.47 29.14
N LEU A 178 8.26 -22.98 30.20
CA LEU A 178 9.72 -22.82 30.26
C LEU A 178 10.46 -24.17 30.16
N ARG A 179 9.91 -25.24 30.74
CA ARG A 179 10.44 -26.61 30.60
C ARG A 179 10.33 -27.13 29.16
N SER A 180 9.28 -26.76 28.43
CA SER A 180 9.13 -27.07 27.00
C SER A 180 10.17 -26.33 26.14
N LEU A 181 10.46 -25.06 26.47
CA LEU A 181 11.49 -24.27 25.80
C LEU A 181 12.93 -24.78 26.07
N ASN A 182 13.17 -25.46 27.20
CA ASN A 182 14.46 -26.09 27.54
C ASN A 182 14.87 -27.24 26.57
N ASN A 183 13.92 -27.79 25.81
CA ASN A 183 14.19 -28.81 24.80
C ASN A 183 14.69 -28.23 23.47
N ILE A 184 14.75 -26.90 23.34
CA ILE A 184 15.34 -26.22 22.18
C ILE A 184 16.85 -26.07 22.46
N PRO A 185 17.76 -26.66 21.66
CA PRO A 185 19.21 -26.69 21.94
C PRO A 185 19.84 -25.30 22.13
N LEU A 186 19.26 -24.29 21.47
CA LEU A 186 19.69 -22.88 21.53
C LEU A 186 19.31 -22.22 22.87
N LEU A 187 18.25 -22.69 23.53
CA LEU A 187 17.75 -22.17 24.81
C LEU A 187 18.18 -23.02 26.01
N HIS A 188 18.65 -24.24 25.79
CA HIS A 188 19.12 -25.17 26.83
C HIS A 188 20.27 -24.57 27.68
N ASN A 189 21.19 -23.85 27.05
CA ASN A 189 22.31 -23.18 27.73
C ASN A 189 21.89 -21.89 28.47
N LEU A 190 20.70 -21.35 28.19
CA LEU A 190 20.13 -20.19 28.87
C LEU A 190 19.24 -20.56 30.07
N ILE A 191 18.73 -21.80 30.11
CA ILE A 191 17.73 -22.28 31.09
C ILE A 191 18.34 -23.23 32.13
N ASN A 192 19.45 -23.92 31.85
CA ASN A 192 20.19 -24.72 32.84
C ASN A 192 20.98 -23.83 33.80
N LEU A 193 20.29 -23.25 34.77
CA LEU A 193 20.89 -22.79 36.01
C LEU A 193 20.67 -23.89 37.08
N ASP A 194 21.71 -24.71 37.23
CA ASP A 194 22.19 -25.30 38.49
C ASP A 194 21.14 -25.89 39.45
N GLY A 195 20.36 -26.89 39.02
CA GLY A 195 19.78 -27.94 39.89
C GLY A 195 18.84 -27.51 41.04
N ASN A 196 18.65 -26.21 41.26
CA ASN A 196 18.04 -25.59 42.43
C ASN A 196 16.93 -24.63 41.99
N GLY A 197 15.93 -25.14 41.26
CA GLY A 197 14.75 -24.38 40.87
C GLY A 197 15.04 -23.19 39.93
N ILE A 198 13.97 -22.58 39.42
CA ILE A 198 14.08 -21.46 38.49
C ILE A 198 14.32 -20.18 39.32
N ASN A 199 15.52 -19.61 39.25
CA ASN A 199 15.84 -18.36 39.92
C ASN A 199 15.08 -17.18 39.27
N ILE A 200 14.48 -16.29 40.07
CA ILE A 200 13.72 -15.12 39.60
C ILE A 200 14.56 -14.24 38.65
N SER A 201 15.86 -14.11 38.90
CA SER A 201 16.78 -13.34 38.04
C SER A 201 16.93 -13.95 36.64
N THR A 202 16.85 -15.28 36.53
CA THR A 202 16.82 -16.01 35.26
C THR A 202 15.54 -15.73 34.50
N ILE A 203 14.39 -15.77 35.18
CA ILE A 203 13.08 -15.47 34.57
C ILE A 203 13.07 -14.05 34.03
N GLN A 204 13.60 -13.08 34.80
CA GLN A 204 13.71 -11.69 34.36
C GLN A 204 14.63 -11.53 33.14
N SER A 205 15.77 -12.21 33.13
CA SER A 205 16.72 -12.16 32.00
C SER A 205 16.12 -12.76 30.74
N LEU A 206 15.47 -13.92 30.85
CA LEU A 206 14.75 -14.57 29.75
C LEU A 206 13.60 -13.69 29.24
N THR A 207 12.83 -13.07 30.14
CA THR A 207 11.73 -12.16 29.78
C THR A 207 12.23 -10.97 28.96
N LYS A 208 13.38 -10.37 29.34
CA LYS A 208 14.00 -9.28 28.56
C LYS A 208 14.39 -9.74 27.16
N VAL A 209 15.03 -10.92 27.04
CA VAL A 209 15.42 -11.48 25.75
C VAL A 209 14.20 -11.72 24.87
N LEU A 210 13.16 -12.37 25.41
CA LEU A 210 11.91 -12.63 24.69
C LEU A 210 11.18 -11.34 24.29
N PHE A 211 11.19 -10.33 25.16
CA PHE A 211 10.65 -9.01 24.84
C PHE A 211 11.33 -8.42 23.62
N TYR A 212 12.67 -8.33 23.59
CA TYR A 212 13.37 -7.73 22.45
C TYR A 212 13.20 -8.57 21.18
N LEU A 213 13.17 -9.90 21.28
CA LEU A 213 12.94 -10.79 20.14
C LEU A 213 11.56 -10.60 19.49
N ILE A 214 10.55 -10.15 20.23
CA ILE A 214 9.19 -9.92 19.72
C ILE A 214 8.96 -8.45 19.37
N ALA A 215 9.33 -7.54 20.28
CA ALA A 215 9.10 -6.11 20.15
C ALA A 215 9.84 -5.52 18.96
N VAL A 216 11.08 -5.93 18.68
CA VAL A 216 11.87 -5.39 17.58
C VAL A 216 11.22 -5.71 16.21
N PRO A 217 10.89 -6.99 15.89
CA PRO A 217 10.13 -7.30 14.68
C PRO A 217 8.80 -6.56 14.61
N HIS A 218 8.03 -6.50 15.70
CA HIS A 218 6.72 -5.84 15.71
C HIS A 218 6.84 -4.34 15.42
N VAL A 219 7.84 -3.65 15.98
CA VAL A 219 8.10 -2.23 15.67
C VAL A 219 8.49 -2.07 14.20
N PHE A 220 9.35 -2.95 13.66
CA PHE A 220 9.72 -2.90 12.25
C PHE A 220 8.51 -3.15 11.33
N GLU A 221 7.72 -4.17 11.62
CA GLU A 221 6.47 -4.49 10.93
C GLU A 221 5.47 -3.34 11.01
N MET A 222 5.30 -2.73 12.19
CA MET A 222 4.43 -1.58 12.41
C MET A 222 4.88 -0.38 11.57
N LEU A 223 6.18 -0.04 11.56
CA LEU A 223 6.72 1.07 10.77
C LEU A 223 6.54 0.82 9.28
N PHE A 224 6.89 -0.37 8.80
CA PHE A 224 6.67 -0.76 7.41
C PHE A 224 5.19 -0.68 7.03
N PHE A 225 4.30 -1.19 7.87
CA PHE A 225 2.88 -1.18 7.61
C PHE A 225 2.30 0.24 7.59
N ALA A 226 2.68 1.07 8.56
CA ALA A 226 2.24 2.45 8.69
C ALA A 226 2.71 3.33 7.52
N THR A 227 3.93 3.12 7.03
CA THR A 227 4.55 3.98 6.01
C THR A 227 4.41 3.45 4.59
N ALA A 228 4.44 2.13 4.39
CA ALA A 228 4.47 1.52 3.06
C ALA A 228 3.18 0.78 2.68
N VAL A 229 2.29 0.49 3.63
CA VAL A 229 1.03 -0.23 3.36
C VAL A 229 -0.19 0.68 3.50
N LEU A 230 -0.41 1.30 4.66
CA LEU A 230 -1.61 2.11 4.91
C LEU A 230 -1.82 3.26 3.89
N PRO A 231 -0.78 4.00 3.44
CA PRO A 231 -0.96 5.06 2.45
C PRO A 231 -1.46 4.56 1.09
N LYS A 232 -1.16 3.31 0.72
CA LYS A 232 -1.60 2.70 -0.55
C LYS A 232 -3.11 2.48 -0.62
N TYR A 233 -3.78 2.47 0.53
CA TYR A 233 -5.21 2.17 0.67
C TYR A 233 -6.00 3.32 1.30
N SER A 234 -5.47 4.54 1.22
CA SER A 234 -6.14 5.78 1.62
C SER A 234 -6.85 5.71 2.97
N VAL A 235 -6.17 5.12 3.97
CA VAL A 235 -6.69 5.04 5.35
C VAL A 235 -6.55 6.41 6.00
N THR A 236 -7.49 7.31 5.70
CA THR A 236 -7.45 8.73 6.11
C THR A 236 -8.04 8.98 7.49
N ASN A 237 -8.90 8.11 7.99
CA ASN A 237 -9.50 8.27 9.31
C ASN A 237 -8.44 7.97 10.40
N PRO A 238 -8.08 8.94 11.27
CA PRO A 238 -7.03 8.76 12.26
C PRO A 238 -7.31 7.61 13.23
N SER A 239 -8.56 7.41 13.65
CA SER A 239 -8.93 6.35 14.59
C SER A 239 -8.76 4.97 13.96
N VAL A 240 -9.12 4.82 12.68
CA VAL A 240 -8.95 3.57 11.93
C VAL A 240 -7.47 3.31 11.66
N TRP A 241 -6.72 4.35 11.31
CA TRP A 241 -5.28 4.27 11.11
C TRP A 241 -4.58 3.79 12.39
N TRP A 242 -4.86 4.43 13.52
CA TRP A 242 -4.28 4.06 14.82
C TRP A 242 -4.70 2.65 15.26
N ALA A 243 -5.96 2.26 15.03
CA ALA A 243 -6.41 0.91 15.34
C ALA A 243 -5.59 -0.15 14.59
N TRP A 244 -5.28 0.08 13.31
CA TRP A 244 -4.42 -0.81 12.54
C TRP A 244 -2.96 -0.81 13.01
N VAL A 245 -2.38 0.36 13.27
CA VAL A 245 -1.00 0.50 13.76
C VAL A 245 -0.80 -0.20 15.10
N VAL A 246 -1.70 0.04 16.07
CA VAL A 246 -1.68 -0.60 17.39
C VAL A 246 -1.88 -2.11 17.26
N SER A 247 -2.74 -2.56 16.34
CA SER A 247 -2.92 -4.00 16.10
C SER A 247 -1.61 -4.63 15.63
N VAL A 248 -0.93 -4.08 14.62
CA VAL A 248 0.35 -4.63 14.15
C VAL A 248 1.40 -4.65 15.26
N LEU A 249 1.45 -3.62 16.11
CA LEU A 249 2.39 -3.60 17.24
C LEU A 249 2.11 -4.73 18.26
N LEU A 250 0.85 -5.07 18.51
CA LEU A 250 0.47 -6.05 19.52
C LEU A 250 0.49 -7.50 19.04
N GLU A 251 0.13 -7.75 17.78
CA GLU A 251 0.00 -9.11 17.24
C GLU A 251 0.88 -9.39 16.02
N GLY A 252 1.40 -8.36 15.32
CA GLY A 252 2.28 -8.53 14.16
C GLY A 252 1.55 -8.98 12.89
N ALA A 253 2.04 -10.04 12.27
CA ALA A 253 1.54 -10.60 11.01
C ALA A 253 0.02 -10.89 10.92
N PRO A 254 -0.68 -11.40 11.97
CA PRO A 254 -2.13 -11.60 11.95
C PRO A 254 -2.91 -10.33 11.61
N ALA A 255 -2.50 -9.16 12.14
CA ALA A 255 -3.09 -7.87 11.79
C ALA A 255 -3.03 -7.63 10.28
N GLN A 256 -1.85 -7.85 9.71
CA GLN A 256 -1.59 -7.62 8.29
C GLN A 256 -2.38 -8.59 7.41
N TRP A 257 -2.56 -9.85 7.83
CA TRP A 257 -3.39 -10.83 7.11
C TRP A 257 -4.87 -10.45 7.13
N ARG A 258 -5.39 -9.93 8.25
CA ARG A 258 -6.76 -9.40 8.31
C ARG A 258 -6.92 -8.20 7.39
N PHE A 259 -5.95 -7.29 7.37
CA PHE A 259 -5.96 -6.16 6.45
C PHE A 259 -5.95 -6.61 4.98
N LYS A 260 -5.06 -7.53 4.61
CA LYS A 260 -5.00 -8.11 3.24
C LYS A 260 -6.31 -8.77 2.84
N THR A 261 -6.95 -9.50 3.76
CA THR A 261 -8.26 -10.11 3.53
C THR A 261 -9.33 -9.04 3.25
N LEU A 262 -9.32 -7.96 4.03
CA LEU A 262 -10.25 -6.85 3.86
C LEU A 262 -10.04 -6.15 2.51
N VAL A 263 -8.79 -5.88 2.13
CA VAL A 263 -8.42 -5.33 0.82
C VAL A 263 -8.93 -6.22 -0.31
N ALA A 264 -8.72 -7.54 -0.21
CA ALA A 264 -9.18 -8.49 -1.23
C ALA A 264 -10.72 -8.52 -1.37
N ALA A 265 -11.43 -8.42 -0.24
CA ALA A 265 -12.89 -8.32 -0.25
C ALA A 265 -13.36 -7.04 -0.94
N GLU A 266 -12.72 -5.90 -0.67
CA GLU A 266 -13.10 -4.62 -1.27
C GLU A 266 -12.78 -4.57 -2.77
N LYS A 267 -11.64 -5.14 -3.19
CA LYS A 267 -11.32 -5.37 -4.62
C LYS A 267 -12.43 -6.11 -5.34
N THR A 268 -12.92 -7.18 -4.73
CA THR A 268 -13.94 -8.04 -5.32
C THR A 268 -15.27 -7.29 -5.48
N LYS A 269 -15.64 -6.43 -4.52
CA LYS A 269 -16.83 -5.59 -4.63
C LYS A 269 -16.71 -4.56 -5.75
N HIS A 270 -15.59 -3.86 -5.82
CA HIS A 270 -15.33 -2.89 -6.89
C HIS A 270 -15.36 -3.54 -8.28
N ALA A 271 -14.81 -4.75 -8.41
CA ALA A 271 -14.84 -5.49 -9.68
C ALA A 271 -16.25 -5.92 -10.11
N LYS A 272 -17.18 -6.15 -9.18
CA LYS A 272 -18.59 -6.50 -9.48
C LYS A 272 -19.47 -5.29 -9.79
N ALA A 273 -19.04 -4.09 -9.38
CA ALA A 273 -19.80 -2.85 -9.55
C ALA A 273 -19.51 -2.14 -10.88
N ASN A 274 -18.43 -2.53 -11.57
CA ASN A 274 -18.05 -2.07 -12.91
C ASN A 274 -18.48 -3.10 -13.96
#